data_AF-A0A821BIF0-F1
#
_entry.id   AF-A0A821BIF0-F1
#
_cell.length_a   1.000
_cell.length_b   1.000
_cell.length_c   1.000
_cell.angle_alpha   90.00
_cell.angle_beta   90.00
_cell.angle_gamma   90.00
#
_symmetry.space_group_name_H-M   'P 1'
#
loop_
_entity.id
_entity.type
_entity.pdbx_description
1 polymer ?
#
loop_
_entity_poly.entity_id
_entity_poly.type
_entity_poly.pdbx_seq_one_letter_code
_entity_poly.pdbx_strand_id
1 'polypeptide(L)'
;LQNEQFLGTTGPRTLFTIECGSGKDIRKYSFFQAEDEILLPAARQFKVAACLSQGADLYMIQLKEIQPQFPLIEMVTKPSPSPGPAPAPPKPIPIPVPAPPK
;
A
#
# COMPACT_ATOMS: atom_id res chain seq x y z
N LEU A 1 -6.15 24.53 14.07
CA LEU A 1 -5.26 24.23 15.23
C LEU A 1 -5.93 24.45 16.58
N GLN A 2 -6.81 25.45 16.76
CA GLN A 2 -7.53 25.67 18.03
C GLN A 2 -8.80 24.82 18.21
N ASN A 3 -9.03 23.83 17.35
CA ASN A 3 -10.17 22.92 17.49
C ASN A 3 -9.79 21.81 18.49
N GLU A 4 -10.61 21.62 19.52
CA GLU A 4 -10.43 20.63 20.58
C GLU A 4 -10.46 19.17 20.08
N GLN A 5 -11.08 18.88 18.94
CA GLN A 5 -11.01 17.55 18.31
C GLN A 5 -9.65 17.24 17.65
N PHE A 6 -8.78 18.24 17.49
CA PHE A 6 -7.48 18.07 16.86
C PHE A 6 -6.36 18.26 17.88
N LEU A 7 -5.89 19.49 18.06
CA LEU A 7 -4.81 19.80 19.01
C LEU A 7 -5.34 20.38 20.33
N GLY A 8 -6.48 21.08 20.28
CA GLY A 8 -7.02 21.80 21.42
C GLY A 8 -6.11 22.91 21.94
N THR A 9 -6.51 23.52 23.06
CA THR A 9 -5.82 24.68 23.64
C THR A 9 -5.26 24.45 25.05
N THR A 10 -5.66 23.39 25.72
CA THR A 10 -5.33 23.13 27.14
C THR A 10 -4.57 21.83 27.35
N GLY A 11 -3.71 21.81 28.38
CA GLY A 11 -2.96 20.63 28.81
C GLY A 11 -1.75 20.27 27.93
N PRO A 12 -1.02 19.19 28.27
CA PRO A 12 0.10 18.70 27.49
C PRO A 12 -0.35 18.21 26.11
N ARG A 13 0.21 18.79 25.06
CA ARG A 13 -0.18 18.55 23.66
C ARG A 13 1.06 18.22 22.84
N THR A 14 0.90 17.32 21.89
CA THR A 14 1.98 16.95 20.96
C THR A 14 1.50 17.07 19.53
N LEU A 15 2.25 17.79 18.71
CA LEU A 15 2.04 17.87 17.27
C LEU A 15 3.16 17.12 16.56
N PHE A 16 2.78 16.15 15.74
CA PHE A 16 3.71 15.41 14.90
C PHE A 16 3.77 16.01 13.50
N THR A 17 4.97 16.25 13.00
CA THR A 17 5.23 16.47 11.58
C THR A 17 5.93 15.24 11.04
N ILE A 18 5.34 14.58 10.04
CA ILE A 18 5.83 13.28 9.55
C ILE A 18 6.26 13.43 8.10
N GLU A 19 7.54 13.23 7.83
CA GLU A 19 8.08 13.03 6.47
C GLU A 19 8.01 11.53 6.14
N CYS A 20 7.16 11.14 5.18
CA CYS A 20 6.99 9.75 4.77
C CYS A 20 6.85 9.61 3.25
N GLY A 21 7.29 8.48 2.71
CA GLY A 21 7.13 8.11 1.30
C GLY A 21 6.05 7.06 1.07
N SER A 22 5.54 6.45 2.13
CA SER A 22 4.63 5.30 2.03
C SER A 22 3.16 5.57 2.31
N GLY A 23 2.83 6.78 2.75
CA GLY A 23 1.47 7.20 3.02
C GLY A 23 0.56 7.01 1.81
N LYS A 24 -0.71 6.68 2.08
CA LYS A 24 -1.74 6.53 1.05
C LYS A 24 -2.76 7.63 1.21
N ASP A 25 -2.97 8.39 0.13
CA ASP A 25 -4.09 9.31 0.02
C ASP A 25 -5.40 8.51 0.05
N ILE A 26 -6.20 8.75 1.08
CA ILE A 26 -7.50 8.09 1.27
C ILE A 26 -8.68 9.05 1.13
N ARG A 27 -8.48 10.27 0.64
CA ARG A 27 -9.53 11.30 0.55
C ARG A 27 -10.82 10.81 -0.13
N LYS A 28 -10.67 10.02 -1.20
CA LYS A 28 -11.79 9.44 -1.97
C LYS A 28 -12.57 8.36 -1.21
N TYR A 29 -11.98 7.80 -0.16
CA TYR A 29 -12.53 6.71 0.63
C TYR A 29 -12.88 7.15 2.06
N SER A 30 -12.50 8.37 2.44
CA SER A 30 -12.80 8.95 3.75
C SER A 30 -14.27 9.38 3.83
N PHE A 31 -14.81 9.32 5.05
CA PHE A 31 -16.09 9.92 5.37
C PHE A 31 -16.02 11.46 5.29
N PHE A 32 -14.85 12.06 5.55
CA PHE A 32 -14.62 13.51 5.50
C PHE A 32 -13.77 13.88 4.29
N GLN A 33 -14.37 13.88 3.11
CA GLN A 33 -13.68 14.09 1.83
C GLN A 33 -12.99 15.47 1.67
N ALA A 34 -13.35 16.44 2.51
CA ALA A 34 -12.73 17.77 2.51
C ALA A 34 -11.37 17.80 3.25
N GLU A 35 -11.04 16.75 4.01
CA GLU A 35 -9.77 16.63 4.71
C GLU A 35 -8.75 15.91 3.84
N ASP A 36 -7.49 16.35 3.87
CA ASP A 36 -6.40 15.72 3.15
C ASP A 36 -5.82 14.50 3.89
N GLU A 37 -6.66 13.52 4.18
CA GLU A 37 -6.28 12.36 4.97
C GLU A 37 -5.26 11.45 4.25
N ILE A 38 -4.15 11.20 4.94
CA ILE A 38 -3.11 10.25 4.54
C ILE A 38 -3.06 9.11 5.56
N LEU A 39 -3.28 7.88 5.08
CA LEU A 39 -3.16 6.68 5.90
C LEU A 39 -1.74 6.13 5.87
N LEU A 40 -1.14 5.95 7.03
CA LEU A 40 0.15 5.27 7.18
C LEU A 40 -0.07 3.75 7.25
N PRO A 41 0.67 2.95 6.47
CA PRO A 41 0.65 1.50 6.63
C PRO A 41 1.05 1.07 8.04
N ALA A 42 0.56 -0.09 8.47
CA ALA A 42 0.97 -0.66 9.75
C ALA A 42 2.47 -0.99 9.77
N ALA A 43 3.04 -1.06 10.98
CA ALA A 43 4.43 -1.43 11.24
C ALA A 43 5.50 -0.53 10.59
N ARG A 44 5.15 0.71 10.20
CA ARG A 44 6.14 1.70 9.77
C ARG A 44 6.99 2.18 10.94
N GLN A 45 8.26 2.41 10.63
CA GLN A 45 9.26 2.86 11.59
C GLN A 45 9.66 4.29 11.25
N PHE A 46 9.86 5.10 12.29
CA PHE A 46 10.21 6.51 12.16
C PHE A 46 11.37 6.83 13.09
N LYS A 47 12.27 7.71 12.64
CA LYS A 47 13.29 8.33 13.47
C LYS A 47 12.80 9.70 13.92
N VAL A 48 12.98 10.03 15.20
CA VAL A 48 12.81 11.39 15.70
C VAL A 48 13.94 12.25 15.15
N ALA A 49 13.60 13.19 14.26
CA ALA A 49 14.55 14.10 13.63
C ALA A 49 14.77 15.37 14.46
N ALA A 50 13.70 15.89 15.08
CA ALA A 50 13.76 17.06 15.95
C ALA A 50 12.64 17.02 17.00
N CYS A 51 12.88 17.67 18.14
CA CYS A 51 11.89 17.92 19.18
C CYS A 51 12.01 19.39 19.61
N LEU A 52 10.90 20.12 19.58
CA LEU A 52 10.80 21.51 20.00
C LEU A 52 9.70 21.63 21.06
N SER A 53 10.04 22.18 22.22
CA SER A 53 9.05 22.60 23.22
C SER A 53 8.69 24.07 22.98
N GLN A 54 7.42 24.34 22.74
CA GLN A 54 6.93 25.65 22.33
C GLN A 54 6.05 26.32 23.41
N GLY A 55 6.47 26.21 24.68
CA GLY A 55 5.71 26.76 25.82
C GLY A 55 4.29 26.20 25.95
N ALA A 56 3.59 26.54 27.03
CA ALA A 56 2.19 26.10 27.26
C ALA A 56 1.95 24.59 26.98
N ASP A 57 2.91 23.77 27.42
CA ASP A 57 2.98 22.32 27.27
C ASP A 57 2.76 21.77 25.86
N LEU A 58 3.11 22.55 24.82
CA LEU A 58 3.09 22.11 23.44
C LEU A 58 4.45 21.57 23.00
N TYR A 59 4.48 20.30 22.60
CA TYR A 59 5.65 19.64 22.02
C TYR A 59 5.45 19.43 20.52
N MET A 60 6.42 19.86 19.71
CA MET A 60 6.44 19.61 18.28
C MET A 60 7.52 18.58 17.98
N ILE A 61 7.12 17.44 17.44
CA ILE A 61 8.02 16.32 17.14
C ILE A 61 8.06 16.12 15.62
N GLN A 62 9.26 16.20 15.04
CA GLN A 62 9.48 15.88 13.64
C GLN A 62 9.94 14.44 13.51
N LEU A 63 9.23 13.68 12.69
CA LEU A 63 9.48 12.27 12.40
C LEU A 63 9.88 12.12 10.94
N LYS A 64 10.88 11.27 10.68
CA LYS A 64 11.28 10.87 9.33
C LYS A 64 11.14 9.36 9.18
N GLU A 65 10.40 8.92 8.18
CA GLU A 65 10.19 7.50 7.90
C GLU A 65 11.52 6.81 7.60
N ILE A 66 11.70 5.63 8.17
CA ILE A 66 12.84 4.75 7.92
C ILE A 66 12.42 3.71 6.87
N GLN A 67 13.26 3.53 5.85
CA GLN A 67 13.05 2.48 4.87
C GLN A 67 13.10 1.11 5.55
N PRO A 68 12.04 0.29 5.47
CA PRO A 68 12.04 -1.04 6.08
C PRO A 68 13.03 -1.96 5.36
N GLN A 69 13.63 -2.89 6.12
CA GLN A 69 14.61 -3.87 5.60
C GLN A 69 13.97 -4.89 4.66
N PHE A 70 12.66 -5.13 4.81
CA PHE A 70 11.86 -6.04 4.01
C PHE A 70 10.52 -5.38 3.64
N PRO A 71 9.87 -5.79 2.55
CA PRO A 71 8.54 -5.29 2.19
C PRO A 71 7.52 -5.60 3.30
N LEU A 72 6.83 -4.58 3.80
CA LEU A 72 5.80 -4.73 4.85
C LEU A 72 4.43 -5.13 4.29
N ILE A 73 4.22 -4.94 2.99
CA ILE A 73 3.00 -5.31 2.28
C ILE A 73 3.43 -6.06 1.03
N GLU A 74 2.97 -7.30 0.88
CA GLU A 74 3.08 -8.02 -0.37
C GLU A 74 2.12 -7.42 -1.40
N MET A 75 2.62 -7.14 -2.60
CA MET A 75 1.74 -6.80 -3.71
C MET A 75 1.05 -8.09 -4.17
N VAL A 76 -0.29 -8.06 -4.24
CA VAL A 76 -1.03 -9.11 -4.90
C VAL A 76 -0.62 -9.10 -6.37
N THR A 77 0.23 -10.06 -6.76
CA THR A 77 0.50 -10.32 -8.17
C THR A 77 -0.78 -10.88 -8.77
N LYS A 78 -1.26 -10.28 -9.85
CA LYS A 78 -2.38 -10.86 -10.59
C LYS A 78 -2.00 -12.31 -10.95
N PRO A 79 -2.88 -13.30 -10.71
CA PRO A 79 -2.57 -14.67 -11.12
C PRO A 79 -2.24 -14.66 -12.61
N SER A 80 -1.13 -15.30 -12.97
CA SER A 80 -0.78 -15.51 -14.36
C SER A 80 -1.95 -16.19 -15.08
N PRO A 81 -2.23 -15.84 -16.35
CA PRO A 81 -3.21 -16.61 -17.11
C PRO A 81 -2.77 -18.07 -17.09
N SER A 82 -3.65 -18.95 -16.63
CA SER A 82 -3.43 -20.39 -16.70
C SER A 82 -3.08 -20.77 -18.13
N PRO A 83 -2.11 -21.69 -18.36
CA PRO A 83 -1.89 -22.23 -19.70
C PRO A 83 -3.23 -22.75 -20.19
N GLY A 84 -3.72 -22.19 -21.30
CA GLY A 84 -4.92 -22.71 -21.95
C GLY A 84 -4.78 -24.21 -22.20
N PRO A 85 -5.89 -24.96 -22.29
CA PRO A 85 -5.84 -26.40 -22.50
C PRO A 85 -4.95 -26.70 -23.71
N ALA A 86 -4.03 -27.66 -23.53
CA ALA A 86 -3.10 -28.08 -24.58
C ALA A 86 -3.88 -28.34 -25.88
N PRO A 87 -3.35 -27.94 -27.05
CA PRO A 87 -4.02 -28.20 -28.32
C PRO A 87 -4.26 -29.71 -28.45
N ALA A 88 -5.48 -30.07 -28.82
CA ALA A 88 -5.88 -31.46 -28.99
C ALA A 88 -4.88 -32.17 -29.93
N PRO A 89 -4.50 -33.43 -29.66
CA PRO A 89 -3.60 -34.18 -30.51
C PRO A 89 -4.14 -34.19 -31.96
N PRO A 90 -3.26 -34.06 -32.96
CA PRO A 90 -3.68 -34.10 -34.36
C PRO A 90 -4.41 -35.41 -34.64
N LYS A 91 -5.55 -35.32 -35.34
CA LYS A 91 -6.34 -36.50 -35.73
C LYS A 91 -5.44 -37.47 -36.53
N PRO A 92 -5.49 -38.79 -36.27
CA PRO A 92 -4.74 -39.76 -37.06
C PRO A 92 -5.06 -39.59 -38.55
N ILE A 93 -4.02 -39.47 -39.38
CA ILE A 93 -4.16 -39.45 -40.83
C ILE A 93 -4.65 -40.84 -41.28
N PRO A 94 -5.73 -40.95 -42.08
CA PRO A 94 -6.17 -42.23 -42.61
C PRO A 94 -5.05 -42.87 -43.44
N ILE A 95 -4.60 -44.06 -43.06
CA ILE A 95 -3.65 -44.83 -43.85
C ILE A 95 -4.39 -45.29 -45.11
N PRO A 96 -3.88 -45.03 -46.32
CA PRO A 96 -4.48 -45.55 -47.54
C PRO A 96 -4.47 -47.07 -47.52
N VAL A 97 -5.66 -47.69 -47.62
CA VAL A 97 -5.77 -49.14 -47.76
C VAL A 97 -5.27 -49.53 -49.15
N PRO A 98 -4.29 -50.45 -49.27
CA PRO A 98 -3.83 -50.91 -50.58
C PRO A 98 -4.97 -51.57 -51.35
N ALA A 99 -5.09 -51.25 -52.64
CA ALA A 99 -6.08 -51.85 -53.51
C ALA A 99 -5.86 -53.38 -53.62
N PRO A 100 -6.93 -54.18 -53.64
CA PRO A 100 -6.80 -55.63 -53.77
C PRO A 100 -6.22 -56.02 -55.15
N PRO A 101 -5.38 -57.06 -55.21
CA PRO A 101 -4.82 -57.55 -56.47
C PRO A 101 -5.93 -58.15 -57.35
N LYS A 102 -5.77 -57.99 -58.68
CA LYS A 102 -6.61 -58.62 -59.70
C LYS A 102 -6.30 -60.09 -59.86
#